data_AF-A0A953Z589-F1
#
_entry.id   AF-A0A953Z589-F1
#
_cell.length_a   1.000
_cell.length_b   1.000
_cell.length_c   1.000
_cell.angle_alpha   90.00
_cell.angle_beta   90.00
_cell.angle_gamma   90.00
#
_symmetry.space_group_name_H-M   'P 1'
#
loop_
_entity.id
_entity.type
_entity.pdbx_description
1 polymer ?
#
loop_
_entity_poly.entity_id
_entity_poly.type
_entity_poly.pdbx_seq_one_letter_code
_entity_poly.pdbx_strand_id
1 'polypeptide(L)'
;MSQPILEDYLAVMVKEGASDLILKSGSCPAIRMAGIIRFIGDQKLDTATMRRHIEGVLTERHRAEFIEHGAVDLAITASGGRFRCNVFNQSGDLGAVLRRVNEDIPSFKELNLPVQPLKRLASLRRGLILATGVAGSGKSTTLASMIEFINRNSQKHIITIEDPIEYMFEDRLSVVNQREIGTDTPSYTMAMRQAVRQSPDVILIGEMRDQETVSAAISAAETGHLVLSTLHTVNAVQTVERIITFFPPHQHDLVRLQLALNLAGVVSMRLIKTKEGRTMVPAVELLINTPTVRELLEAGQTRMLPKALAEGAYYGTMTFNQSLSRLFEAGNISLEDALASSDNPDELKMQMRGITKGGSTVPQ
;
A
#
# COMPACT_ATOMS: atom_id res chain seq x y z
N MET A 1 -11.66 0.95 -43.68
CA MET A 1 -11.06 0.13 -42.61
C MET A 1 -11.91 0.33 -41.38
N SER A 2 -12.32 -0.75 -40.69
CA SER A 2 -13.06 -0.65 -39.44
C SER A 2 -12.24 0.12 -38.41
N GLN A 3 -12.86 1.03 -37.66
CA GLN A 3 -12.18 1.73 -36.57
C GLN A 3 -11.69 0.69 -35.54
N PRO A 4 -10.47 0.84 -34.97
CA PRO A 4 -9.96 -0.08 -33.96
C PRO A 4 -10.90 -0.12 -32.75
N ILE A 5 -11.06 -1.30 -32.15
CA ILE A 5 -11.82 -1.45 -30.90
C ILE A 5 -10.93 -1.07 -29.70
N LEU A 6 -11.52 -0.82 -28.53
CA LEU A 6 -10.79 -0.41 -27.33
C LEU A 6 -9.62 -1.36 -27.00
N GLU A 7 -9.80 -2.66 -27.24
CA GLU A 7 -8.78 -3.69 -27.05
C GLU A 7 -7.51 -3.46 -27.90
N ASP A 8 -7.65 -2.93 -29.13
CA ASP A 8 -6.50 -2.65 -30.01
C ASP A 8 -5.63 -1.55 -29.41
N TYR A 9 -6.24 -0.50 -28.85
CA TYR A 9 -5.50 0.58 -28.19
C TYR A 9 -4.83 0.13 -26.89
N LEU A 10 -5.48 -0.77 -26.14
CA LEU A 10 -4.90 -1.38 -24.95
C LEU A 10 -3.72 -2.28 -25.29
N ALA A 11 -3.82 -3.06 -26.37
CA ALA A 11 -2.71 -3.87 -26.86
C ALA A 11 -1.52 -3.00 -27.29
N VAL A 12 -1.75 -1.87 -27.95
CA VAL A 12 -0.69 -0.89 -28.26
C VAL A 12 -0.08 -0.30 -26.98
N MET A 13 -0.90 0.12 -26.03
CA MET A 13 -0.45 0.63 -24.74
C MET A 13 0.48 -0.36 -24.02
N VAL A 14 0.11 -1.64 -23.98
CA VAL A 14 0.91 -2.71 -23.37
C VAL A 14 2.20 -2.96 -24.13
N LYS A 15 2.13 -3.07 -25.46
CA LYS A 15 3.29 -3.31 -26.33
C LYS A 15 4.34 -2.20 -26.21
N GLU A 16 3.91 -0.96 -26.13
CA GLU A 16 4.78 0.21 -26.02
C GLU A 16 5.26 0.46 -24.57
N GLY A 17 4.75 -0.29 -23.58
CA GLY A 17 5.11 -0.09 -22.17
C GLY A 17 4.60 1.24 -21.60
N ALA A 18 3.45 1.72 -22.08
CA ALA A 18 2.84 2.96 -21.64
C ALA A 18 2.15 2.83 -20.27
N SER A 19 2.21 3.91 -19.47
CA SER A 19 1.58 3.97 -18.15
C SER A 19 0.08 4.24 -18.23
N ASP A 20 -0.33 5.09 -19.17
CA ASP A 20 -1.73 5.49 -19.33
C ASP A 20 -2.12 5.53 -20.83
N LEU A 21 -3.34 5.12 -21.15
CA LEU A 21 -4.05 5.37 -22.40
C LEU A 21 -5.09 6.47 -22.15
N ILE A 22 -5.11 7.49 -22.99
CA ILE A 22 -5.96 8.67 -22.89
C ILE A 22 -6.82 8.73 -24.14
N LEU A 23 -8.13 8.67 -23.93
CA LEU A 23 -9.15 8.71 -24.97
C LEU A 23 -9.99 9.97 -24.80
N LYS A 24 -10.16 10.71 -25.89
CA LYS A 24 -10.91 11.96 -25.93
C LYS A 24 -11.61 12.10 -27.27
N SER A 25 -12.92 12.34 -27.24
CA SER A 25 -13.69 12.67 -28.45
C SER A 25 -13.10 13.87 -29.20
N GLY A 26 -13.01 13.74 -30.52
CA GLY A 26 -12.40 14.73 -31.42
C GLY A 26 -10.87 14.76 -31.43
N SER A 27 -10.20 13.86 -30.69
CA SER A 27 -8.74 13.72 -30.66
C SER A 27 -8.30 12.32 -31.11
N CYS A 28 -7.05 12.21 -31.56
CA CYS A 28 -6.42 10.90 -31.70
C CYS A 28 -6.24 10.29 -30.30
N PRO A 29 -6.39 8.96 -30.14
CA PRO A 29 -5.99 8.25 -28.94
C PRO A 29 -4.54 8.57 -28.59
N ALA A 30 -4.21 8.65 -27.31
CA ALA A 30 -2.86 8.95 -26.89
C ALA A 30 -2.40 8.04 -25.76
N ILE A 31 -1.10 7.74 -25.71
CA ILE A 31 -0.46 7.00 -24.63
C ILE A 31 0.54 7.89 -23.90
N ARG A 32 0.71 7.65 -22.60
CA ARG A 32 1.77 8.27 -21.80
C ARG A 32 2.91 7.28 -21.60
N MET A 33 4.11 7.67 -22.01
CA MET A 33 5.34 6.90 -21.80
C MET A 33 6.38 7.78 -21.13
N ALA A 34 6.89 7.36 -19.98
CA ALA A 34 7.87 8.12 -19.19
C ALA A 34 7.47 9.60 -19.00
N GLY A 35 6.18 9.84 -18.73
CA GLY A 35 5.61 11.19 -18.54
C GLY A 35 5.22 11.94 -19.82
N ILE A 36 5.66 11.48 -21.00
CA ILE A 36 5.44 12.15 -22.29
C ILE A 36 4.22 11.55 -23.00
N ILE A 37 3.34 12.42 -23.53
CA ILE A 37 2.16 12.01 -24.31
C ILE A 37 2.56 11.79 -25.77
N ARG A 38 2.16 10.66 -26.35
CA ARG A 38 2.28 10.36 -27.78
C ARG A 38 0.95 9.91 -28.36
N PHE A 39 0.58 10.41 -29.53
CA PHE A 39 -0.65 9.98 -30.21
C PHE A 39 -0.45 8.63 -30.91
N ILE A 40 -1.48 7.79 -30.85
CA ILE A 40 -1.55 6.51 -31.56
C ILE A 40 -2.25 6.79 -32.90
N GLY A 41 -1.48 6.78 -33.98
CA GLY A 41 -1.99 7.06 -35.32
C GLY A 41 -2.46 8.51 -35.51
N ASP A 42 -3.18 8.72 -36.60
CA ASP A 42 -3.69 10.01 -37.08
C ASP A 42 -5.23 10.08 -37.11
N GLN A 43 -5.90 8.96 -36.82
CA GLN A 43 -7.35 8.88 -36.80
C GLN A 43 -7.91 9.39 -35.46
N LYS A 44 -8.77 10.40 -35.56
CA LYS A 44 -9.52 10.95 -34.41
C LYS A 44 -10.68 10.03 -34.03
N LEU A 45 -10.92 9.91 -32.73
CA LEU A 45 -12.12 9.26 -32.20
C LEU A 45 -13.31 10.21 -32.35
N ASP A 46 -14.35 9.79 -33.06
CA ASP A 46 -15.63 10.50 -33.06
C ASP A 46 -16.45 10.18 -31.79
N THR A 47 -17.42 11.03 -31.48
CA THR A 47 -18.31 10.90 -30.30
C THR A 47 -19.03 9.55 -30.26
N ALA A 48 -19.47 9.05 -31.43
CA ALA A 48 -20.21 7.78 -31.52
C ALA A 48 -19.32 6.58 -31.18
N THR A 49 -18.06 6.60 -31.61
CA THR A 49 -17.07 5.57 -31.36
C THR A 49 -16.61 5.61 -29.91
N MET A 50 -16.33 6.81 -29.38
CA MET A 50 -16.00 6.98 -27.97
C MET A 50 -17.11 6.42 -27.08
N ARG A 51 -18.37 6.78 -27.35
CA ARG A 51 -19.53 6.24 -26.65
C ARG A 51 -19.59 4.71 -26.75
N ARG A 52 -19.37 4.13 -27.92
CA ARG A 52 -19.38 2.66 -28.10
C ARG A 52 -18.30 1.95 -27.28
N HIS A 53 -17.08 2.51 -27.22
CA HIS A 53 -16.01 1.95 -26.40
C HIS A 53 -16.36 1.98 -24.91
N ILE A 54 -16.91 3.10 -24.44
CA ILE A 54 -17.26 3.28 -23.03
C ILE A 54 -18.48 2.45 -22.63
N GLU A 55 -19.57 2.50 -23.39
CA GLU A 55 -20.79 1.76 -23.06
C GLU A 55 -20.57 0.24 -23.03
N GLY A 56 -19.57 -0.26 -23.78
CA GLY A 56 -19.16 -1.67 -23.77
C GLY A 56 -18.47 -2.13 -22.49
N VAL A 57 -17.91 -1.21 -21.69
CA VAL A 57 -17.20 -1.55 -20.44
C VAL A 57 -17.98 -1.17 -19.17
N LEU A 58 -19.00 -0.32 -19.28
CA LEU A 58 -19.81 0.09 -18.13
C LEU A 58 -20.89 -0.95 -17.80
N THR A 59 -20.88 -1.43 -16.54
CA THR A 59 -21.98 -2.20 -15.93
C THR A 59 -23.17 -1.29 -15.64
N GLU A 60 -24.35 -1.85 -15.35
CA GLU A 60 -25.53 -1.05 -15.00
C GLU A 60 -25.30 -0.14 -13.78
N ARG A 61 -24.54 -0.64 -12.79
CA ARG A 61 -24.13 0.17 -11.62
C ARG A 61 -23.24 1.34 -12.04
N HIS A 62 -22.21 1.09 -12.86
CA HIS A 62 -21.32 2.15 -13.33
C HIS A 62 -22.05 3.17 -14.21
N ARG A 63 -23.06 2.73 -14.98
CA ARG A 63 -23.91 3.64 -15.75
C ARG A 63 -24.72 4.57 -14.84
N ALA A 64 -25.35 4.02 -13.79
CA ALA A 64 -26.08 4.83 -12.82
C ALA A 64 -25.17 5.86 -12.13
N GLU A 65 -24.00 5.42 -11.66
CA GLU A 65 -23.00 6.30 -11.03
C GLU A 65 -22.50 7.39 -11.98
N PHE A 66 -22.23 7.04 -13.23
CA PHE A 66 -21.81 7.98 -14.26
C PHE A 66 -22.89 9.01 -14.60
N ILE A 67 -24.17 8.59 -14.67
CA ILE A 67 -25.30 9.49 -14.91
C ILE A 67 -25.45 10.48 -13.74
N GLU A 68 -25.28 10.01 -12.51
CA GLU A 68 -25.46 10.82 -11.31
C GLU A 68 -24.31 11.81 -11.08
N HIS A 69 -23.06 11.37 -11.26
CA HIS A 69 -21.88 12.14 -10.87
C HIS A 69 -21.10 12.71 -12.07
N GLY A 70 -21.39 12.26 -13.28
CA GLY A 70 -20.67 12.67 -14.49
C GLY A 70 -19.27 12.07 -14.63
N ALA A 71 -18.88 11.18 -13.72
CA ALA A 71 -17.65 10.39 -13.76
C ALA A 71 -17.83 9.06 -13.04
N VAL A 72 -17.02 8.05 -13.40
CA VAL A 72 -16.99 6.75 -12.75
C VAL A 72 -15.61 6.10 -12.87
N ASP A 73 -15.18 5.45 -11.79
CA ASP A 73 -14.00 4.59 -11.77
C ASP A 73 -14.42 3.12 -11.91
N LEU A 74 -13.69 2.36 -12.71
CA LEU A 74 -13.92 0.93 -12.90
C LEU A 74 -12.63 0.20 -13.26
N ALA A 75 -12.63 -1.12 -13.09
CA ALA A 75 -11.59 -1.99 -13.62
C ALA A 75 -12.08 -2.71 -14.89
N ILE A 76 -11.21 -2.84 -15.88
CA ILE A 76 -11.42 -3.65 -17.09
C ILE A 76 -10.31 -4.68 -17.23
N THR A 77 -10.65 -5.86 -17.77
CA THR A 77 -9.67 -6.90 -18.12
C THR A 77 -9.70 -7.07 -19.63
N ALA A 78 -8.53 -6.99 -20.27
CA ALA A 78 -8.38 -7.13 -21.72
C ALA A 78 -7.09 -7.89 -22.07
N SER A 79 -6.85 -8.12 -23.36
CA SER A 79 -5.60 -8.71 -23.85
C SER A 79 -4.40 -7.81 -23.46
N GLY A 80 -3.60 -8.28 -22.51
CA GLY A 80 -2.43 -7.57 -21.98
C GLY A 80 -2.53 -7.11 -20.52
N GLY A 81 -3.61 -7.42 -19.82
CA GLY A 81 -3.70 -7.34 -18.36
C GLY A 81 -4.98 -6.68 -17.85
N ARG A 82 -4.97 -6.28 -16.58
CA ARG A 82 -6.01 -5.48 -15.94
C ARG A 82 -5.69 -3.99 -16.06
N PHE A 83 -6.71 -3.18 -16.27
CA PHE A 83 -6.58 -1.73 -16.36
C PHE A 83 -7.61 -1.06 -15.45
N ARG A 84 -7.20 0.00 -14.76
CA ARG A 84 -8.12 0.93 -14.11
C ARG A 84 -8.54 1.98 -15.11
N CYS A 85 -9.83 2.13 -15.33
CA CYS A 85 -10.42 3.11 -16.22
C CYS A 85 -11.16 4.16 -15.38
N ASN A 86 -10.89 5.43 -15.64
CA ASN A 86 -11.72 6.54 -15.19
C ASN A 86 -12.42 7.12 -16.41
N VAL A 87 -13.75 7.18 -16.39
CA VAL A 87 -14.59 7.74 -17.44
C VAL A 87 -15.24 9.00 -16.91
N PHE A 88 -15.26 10.08 -17.69
CA PHE A 88 -15.78 11.38 -17.25
C PHE A 88 -16.38 12.18 -18.40
N ASN A 89 -17.30 13.09 -18.07
CA ASN A 89 -17.82 14.09 -18.99
C ASN A 89 -16.80 15.23 -19.20
N GLN A 90 -16.61 15.63 -20.46
CA GLN A 90 -15.75 16.74 -20.85
C GLN A 90 -16.41 17.54 -21.97
N SER A 91 -16.72 18.82 -21.70
CA SER A 91 -17.22 19.78 -22.71
C SER A 91 -18.43 19.27 -23.52
N GLY A 92 -19.33 18.52 -22.89
CA GLY A 92 -20.51 17.93 -23.54
C GLY A 92 -20.25 16.60 -24.27
N ASP A 93 -19.05 16.05 -24.16
CA ASP A 93 -18.65 14.75 -24.72
C ASP A 93 -17.96 13.86 -23.66
N LEU A 94 -17.47 12.70 -24.04
CA LEU A 94 -16.85 11.70 -23.16
C LEU A 94 -15.31 11.76 -23.22
N GLY A 95 -14.69 11.58 -22.06
CA GLY A 95 -13.27 11.30 -21.89
C GLY A 95 -13.06 10.02 -21.10
N ALA A 96 -11.96 9.32 -21.36
CA ALA A 96 -11.52 8.23 -20.51
C ALA A 96 -10.01 8.16 -20.39
N VAL A 97 -9.53 7.81 -19.21
CA VAL A 97 -8.12 7.51 -18.94
C VAL A 97 -8.03 6.10 -18.39
N LEU A 98 -7.21 5.28 -19.01
CA LEU A 98 -6.97 3.89 -18.63
C LEU A 98 -5.53 3.74 -18.18
N ARG A 99 -5.31 3.17 -17.01
CA ARG A 99 -4.00 2.90 -16.43
C ARG A 99 -3.82 1.39 -16.28
N ARG A 100 -2.67 0.87 -16.70
CA ARG A 100 -2.34 -0.55 -16.51
C ARG A 100 -2.13 -0.83 -15.01
N VAL A 101 -2.74 -1.90 -14.50
CA VAL A 101 -2.50 -2.42 -13.16
C VAL A 101 -1.20 -3.24 -13.19
N ASN A 102 -0.34 -3.06 -12.20
CA ASN A 102 0.98 -3.69 -12.19
C ASN A 102 0.87 -5.19 -11.84
N GLU A 103 1.51 -6.03 -12.65
CA GLU A 103 1.69 -7.47 -12.39
C GLU A 103 3.10 -7.77 -11.85
N ASP A 104 4.06 -6.90 -12.14
CA ASP A 104 5.43 -7.03 -11.62
C ASP A 104 5.49 -6.45 -10.20
N ILE A 105 5.59 -7.36 -9.23
CA ILE A 105 5.66 -7.04 -7.81
C ILE A 105 7.12 -7.12 -7.38
N PRO A 106 7.75 -5.98 -7.03
CA PRO A 106 9.16 -5.97 -6.67
C PRO A 106 9.40 -6.74 -5.36
N SER A 107 10.57 -7.36 -5.24
CA SER A 107 11.01 -7.98 -4.00
C SER A 107 11.40 -6.94 -2.94
N PHE A 108 11.42 -7.35 -1.66
CA PHE A 108 11.92 -6.49 -0.58
C PHE A 108 13.32 -5.92 -0.85
N LYS A 109 14.18 -6.68 -1.55
CA LYS A 109 15.55 -6.25 -1.86
C LYS A 109 15.54 -5.15 -2.93
N GLU A 110 14.74 -5.30 -3.98
CA GLU A 110 14.60 -4.30 -5.05
C GLU A 110 13.99 -3.00 -4.53
N LEU A 111 13.10 -3.09 -3.55
CA LEU A 111 12.55 -1.93 -2.84
C LEU A 111 13.50 -1.30 -1.81
N ASN A 112 14.70 -1.86 -1.61
CA ASN A 112 15.63 -1.45 -0.55
C ASN A 112 15.02 -1.49 0.87
N LEU A 113 14.17 -2.48 1.14
CA LEU A 113 13.53 -2.69 2.44
C LEU A 113 14.34 -3.66 3.33
N PRO A 114 14.16 -3.61 4.67
CA PRO A 114 14.77 -4.57 5.60
C PRO A 114 14.28 -6.01 5.38
N VAL A 115 15.00 -6.76 4.54
CA VAL A 115 14.55 -8.07 4.03
C VAL A 115 14.24 -9.09 5.14
N GLN A 116 15.16 -9.32 6.08
CA GLN A 116 15.01 -10.40 7.06
C GLN A 116 13.87 -10.14 8.07
N PRO A 117 13.73 -8.93 8.66
CA PRO A 117 12.59 -8.62 9.50
C PRO A 117 11.23 -8.75 8.77
N LEU A 118 11.13 -8.28 7.52
CA LEU A 118 9.87 -8.35 6.76
C LEU A 118 9.50 -9.78 6.36
N LYS A 119 10.48 -10.61 5.97
CA LYS A 119 10.25 -12.06 5.76
C LYS A 119 9.73 -12.73 7.03
N ARG A 120 10.30 -12.40 8.20
CA ARG A 120 9.84 -12.96 9.49
C ARG A 120 8.39 -12.60 9.77
N LEU A 121 8.00 -11.33 9.56
CA LEU A 121 6.62 -10.89 9.73
C LEU A 121 5.67 -11.59 8.75
N ALA A 122 6.04 -11.68 7.47
CA ALA A 122 5.22 -12.34 6.45
C ALA A 122 5.05 -13.86 6.70
N SER A 123 6.02 -14.51 7.33
CA SER A 123 5.96 -15.94 7.70
C SER A 123 5.14 -16.22 8.96
N LEU A 124 4.59 -15.21 9.64
CA LEU A 124 3.75 -15.44 10.81
C LEU A 124 2.48 -16.21 10.45
N ARG A 125 1.99 -17.02 11.40
CA ARG A 125 0.67 -17.68 11.27
C ARG A 125 -0.48 -16.71 11.48
N ARG A 126 -0.34 -15.78 12.42
CA ARG A 126 -1.36 -14.83 12.81
C ARG A 126 -0.77 -13.51 13.28
N GLY A 127 -1.61 -12.49 13.38
CA GLY A 127 -1.28 -11.18 13.94
C GLY A 127 -1.63 -10.05 12.97
N LEU A 128 -1.48 -8.81 13.43
CA LEU A 128 -1.78 -7.60 12.68
C LEU A 128 -0.48 -6.92 12.23
N ILE A 129 -0.29 -6.76 10.92
CA ILE A 129 0.84 -6.05 10.32
C ILE A 129 0.31 -4.79 9.64
N LEU A 130 0.91 -3.64 9.96
CA LEU A 130 0.47 -2.36 9.44
C LEU A 130 1.56 -1.71 8.61
N ALA A 131 1.27 -1.34 7.36
CA ALA A 131 2.12 -0.46 6.58
C ALA A 131 1.57 0.97 6.65
N THR A 132 2.39 1.93 7.07
CA THR A 132 1.93 3.30 7.31
C THR A 132 2.80 4.35 6.66
N GLY A 133 2.22 5.53 6.47
CA GLY A 133 2.85 6.68 5.83
C GLY A 133 1.85 7.47 5.02
N VAL A 134 2.30 8.60 4.49
CA VAL A 134 1.48 9.50 3.66
C VAL A 134 1.10 8.83 2.32
N ALA A 135 0.19 9.46 1.57
CA ALA A 135 -0.11 9.01 0.21
C ALA A 135 1.17 8.97 -0.63
N GLY A 136 1.34 7.90 -1.43
CA GLY A 136 2.53 7.70 -2.25
C GLY A 136 3.80 7.28 -1.50
N SER A 137 3.75 6.90 -0.22
CA SER A 137 4.94 6.46 0.54
C SER A 137 5.40 5.02 0.25
N GLY A 138 4.76 4.30 -0.68
CA GLY A 138 5.10 2.91 -1.02
C GLY A 138 4.42 1.83 -0.15
N LYS A 139 3.34 2.18 0.59
CA LYS A 139 2.59 1.23 1.44
C LYS A 139 2.05 0.04 0.65
N SER A 140 1.26 0.31 -0.40
CA SER A 140 0.62 -0.73 -1.22
C SER A 140 1.65 -1.62 -1.89
N THR A 141 2.73 -1.04 -2.43
CA THR A 141 3.85 -1.80 -3.01
C THR A 141 4.53 -2.72 -1.98
N THR A 142 4.71 -2.24 -0.75
CA THR A 142 5.32 -3.03 0.34
C THR A 142 4.41 -4.18 0.76
N LEU A 143 3.10 -3.93 0.95
CA LEU A 143 2.15 -4.99 1.27
C LEU A 143 2.01 -5.99 0.12
N ALA A 144 2.01 -5.53 -1.13
CA ALA A 144 2.01 -6.41 -2.29
C ALA A 144 3.25 -7.31 -2.29
N SER A 145 4.43 -6.77 -1.99
CA SER A 145 5.67 -7.55 -1.84
C SER A 145 5.59 -8.58 -0.71
N MET A 146 4.90 -8.25 0.39
CA MET A 146 4.65 -9.20 1.49
C MET A 146 3.69 -10.31 1.09
N ILE A 147 2.57 -9.97 0.44
CA ILE A 147 1.61 -10.96 -0.07
C ILE A 147 2.30 -11.86 -1.10
N GLU A 148 3.07 -11.31 -2.02
CA GLU A 148 3.77 -12.10 -3.03
C GLU A 148 4.85 -13.00 -2.43
N PHE A 149 5.54 -12.53 -1.39
CA PHE A 149 6.43 -13.40 -0.61
C PHE A 149 5.66 -14.57 0.01
N ILE A 150 4.50 -14.34 0.63
CA ILE A 150 3.66 -15.42 1.19
C ILE A 150 3.22 -16.37 0.07
N ASN A 151 2.71 -15.81 -1.02
CA ASN A 151 2.19 -16.55 -2.17
C ASN A 151 3.23 -17.53 -2.75
N ARG A 152 4.49 -17.11 -2.82
CA ARG A 152 5.60 -17.93 -3.34
C ARG A 152 6.20 -18.92 -2.34
N ASN A 153 5.96 -18.75 -1.04
CA ASN A 153 6.69 -19.49 0.00
C ASN A 153 5.78 -20.23 0.98
N SER A 154 4.46 -20.19 0.81
CA SER A 154 3.50 -20.82 1.71
C SER A 154 2.28 -21.35 0.96
N GLN A 155 1.65 -22.38 1.51
CA GLN A 155 0.38 -22.92 1.03
C GLN A 155 -0.75 -22.32 1.86
N LYS A 156 -1.23 -21.14 1.47
CA LYS A 156 -2.24 -20.38 2.20
C LYS A 156 -3.38 -19.96 1.28
N HIS A 157 -4.54 -19.69 1.86
CA HIS A 157 -5.59 -18.94 1.21
C HIS A 157 -5.48 -17.46 1.61
N ILE A 158 -5.29 -16.61 0.60
CA ILE A 158 -5.10 -15.17 0.76
C ILE A 158 -6.32 -14.44 0.20
N ILE A 159 -6.94 -13.59 1.00
CA ILE A 159 -8.02 -12.71 0.55
C ILE A 159 -7.57 -11.26 0.64
N THR A 160 -7.68 -10.51 -0.46
CA THR A 160 -7.46 -9.06 -0.44
C THR A 160 -8.79 -8.33 -0.62
N ILE A 161 -8.94 -7.21 0.09
CA ILE A 161 -10.09 -6.31 0.00
C ILE A 161 -9.51 -4.93 -0.26
N GLU A 162 -9.72 -4.36 -1.44
CA GLU A 162 -9.00 -3.18 -1.94
C GLU A 162 -9.93 -2.16 -2.60
N ASP A 163 -9.52 -0.90 -2.65
CA ASP A 163 -10.31 0.21 -3.22
C ASP A 163 -9.37 1.24 -3.89
N PRO A 164 -9.02 1.06 -5.18
CA PRO A 164 -9.21 -0.12 -6.02
C PRO A 164 -8.05 -1.13 -5.86
N ILE A 165 -8.08 -2.23 -6.62
CA ILE A 165 -6.95 -3.18 -6.68
C ILE A 165 -5.75 -2.53 -7.37
N GLU A 166 -4.59 -2.50 -6.69
CA GLU A 166 -3.37 -1.83 -7.17
C GLU A 166 -2.34 -2.79 -7.81
N TYR A 167 -2.32 -4.05 -7.37
CA TYR A 167 -1.47 -5.10 -7.93
C TYR A 167 -2.30 -6.36 -8.18
N MET A 168 -1.99 -7.06 -9.28
CA MET A 168 -2.59 -8.36 -9.55
C MET A 168 -1.67 -9.47 -9.09
N PHE A 169 -2.22 -10.47 -8.41
CA PHE A 169 -1.50 -11.68 -8.02
C PHE A 169 -1.91 -12.85 -8.91
N GLU A 170 -0.92 -13.59 -9.39
CA GLU A 170 -1.14 -14.92 -9.96
C GLU A 170 -1.01 -15.96 -8.85
N ASP A 171 -1.85 -16.99 -8.86
CA ASP A 171 -1.72 -18.11 -7.92
C ASP A 171 -0.35 -18.79 -8.06
N ARG A 172 0.29 -19.07 -6.92
CA ARG A 172 1.59 -19.76 -6.85
C ARG A 172 1.48 -20.98 -5.93
N LEU A 173 2.10 -20.94 -4.75
CA LEU A 173 1.87 -21.96 -3.73
C LEU A 173 0.60 -21.68 -2.92
N SER A 174 0.18 -20.41 -2.88
CA SER A 174 -1.09 -19.97 -2.30
C SER A 174 -2.14 -19.70 -3.37
N VAL A 175 -3.40 -19.65 -2.94
CA VAL A 175 -4.53 -19.18 -3.74
C VAL A 175 -4.87 -17.76 -3.31
N VAL A 176 -5.00 -16.84 -4.26
CA VAL A 176 -5.23 -15.41 -3.98
C VAL A 176 -6.57 -14.95 -4.56
N ASN A 177 -7.50 -14.57 -3.69
CA ASN A 177 -8.80 -14.00 -4.04
C ASN A 177 -8.82 -12.51 -3.74
N GLN A 178 -8.80 -11.69 -4.79
CA GLN A 178 -8.85 -10.23 -4.65
C GLN A 178 -10.29 -9.72 -4.84
N ARG A 179 -10.71 -8.81 -3.96
CA ARG A 179 -12.05 -8.20 -3.97
C ARG A 179 -11.93 -6.69 -3.99
N GLU A 180 -12.49 -6.06 -5.00
CA GLU A 180 -12.53 -4.60 -5.13
C GLU A 180 -13.83 -4.04 -4.54
N ILE A 181 -13.74 -2.99 -3.73
CA ILE A 181 -14.89 -2.25 -3.23
C ILE A 181 -15.63 -1.60 -4.41
N GLY A 182 -16.97 -1.64 -4.38
CA GLY A 182 -17.83 -1.14 -5.46
C GLY A 182 -18.02 -2.12 -6.61
N THR A 183 -17.05 -2.99 -6.90
CA THR A 183 -17.14 -3.98 -7.98
C THR A 183 -17.55 -5.37 -7.43
N ASP A 184 -16.78 -5.93 -6.50
CA ASP A 184 -16.96 -7.30 -5.98
C ASP A 184 -17.66 -7.35 -4.61
N THR A 185 -17.71 -6.21 -3.93
CA THR A 185 -18.30 -6.07 -2.60
C THR A 185 -18.67 -4.60 -2.35
N PRO A 186 -19.78 -4.30 -1.65
CA PRO A 186 -20.23 -2.92 -1.48
C PRO A 186 -19.40 -2.11 -0.49
N SER A 187 -18.73 -2.75 0.47
CA SER A 187 -17.95 -2.06 1.50
C SER A 187 -16.92 -2.97 2.17
N TYR A 188 -15.93 -2.37 2.84
CA TYR A 188 -14.94 -3.06 3.68
C TYR A 188 -15.61 -3.88 4.78
N THR A 189 -16.58 -3.30 5.52
CA THR A 189 -17.29 -3.99 6.60
C THR A 189 -17.99 -5.26 6.11
N MET A 190 -18.69 -5.20 4.98
CA MET A 190 -19.37 -6.39 4.41
C MET A 190 -18.34 -7.43 3.95
N ALA A 191 -17.30 -6.98 3.24
CA ALA A 191 -16.24 -7.86 2.73
C ALA A 191 -15.55 -8.61 3.88
N MET A 192 -15.21 -7.91 4.96
CA MET A 192 -14.55 -8.49 6.14
C MET A 192 -15.42 -9.53 6.86
N ARG A 193 -16.71 -9.25 7.05
CA ARG A 193 -17.65 -10.20 7.68
C ARG A 193 -17.77 -11.51 6.89
N GLN A 194 -17.67 -11.43 5.56
CA GLN A 194 -17.70 -12.60 4.69
C GLN A 194 -16.34 -13.29 4.63
N ALA A 195 -15.24 -12.53 4.54
CA ALA A 195 -13.88 -13.04 4.43
C ALA A 195 -13.55 -14.03 5.54
N VAL A 196 -13.86 -13.71 6.80
CA VAL A 196 -13.59 -14.61 7.95
C VAL A 196 -14.34 -15.96 7.87
N ARG A 197 -15.35 -16.10 7.00
CA ARG A 197 -16.08 -17.37 6.76
C ARG A 197 -15.64 -18.08 5.47
N GLN A 198 -14.71 -17.50 4.72
CA GLN A 198 -14.16 -18.05 3.48
C GLN A 198 -12.89 -18.88 3.74
N SER A 199 -12.62 -19.24 5.00
CA SER A 199 -11.43 -19.97 5.43
C SER A 199 -10.10 -19.33 4.96
N PRO A 200 -9.87 -18.02 5.13
CA PRO A 200 -8.59 -17.40 4.80
C PRO A 200 -7.54 -17.75 5.85
N ASP A 201 -6.28 -17.79 5.44
CA ASP A 201 -5.13 -17.74 6.35
C ASP A 201 -4.58 -16.31 6.47
N VAL A 202 -4.69 -15.54 5.39
CA VAL A 202 -4.19 -14.17 5.28
C VAL A 202 -5.28 -13.26 4.75
N ILE A 203 -5.47 -12.09 5.37
CA ILE A 203 -6.41 -11.07 4.94
C ILE A 203 -5.67 -9.75 4.76
N LEU A 204 -5.72 -9.18 3.55
CA LEU A 204 -5.28 -7.81 3.28
C LEU A 204 -6.49 -6.88 3.25
N ILE A 205 -6.45 -5.84 4.07
CA ILE A 205 -7.40 -4.72 4.05
C ILE A 205 -6.68 -3.52 3.46
N GLY A 206 -7.16 -2.98 2.34
CA GLY A 206 -6.50 -1.89 1.62
C GLY A 206 -6.20 -0.70 2.53
N GLU A 207 -7.20 -0.24 3.30
CA GLU A 207 -7.02 0.82 4.30
C GLU A 207 -8.05 0.67 5.44
N MET A 208 -7.65 1.02 6.66
CA MET A 208 -8.55 1.16 7.80
C MET A 208 -8.91 2.63 8.03
N ARG A 209 -10.16 3.00 7.74
CA ARG A 209 -10.65 4.39 7.83
C ARG A 209 -11.64 4.65 8.97
N ASP A 210 -12.20 3.61 9.55
CA ASP A 210 -13.27 3.71 10.56
C ASP A 210 -13.13 2.64 11.65
N GLN A 211 -13.89 2.82 12.73
CA GLN A 211 -13.90 1.93 13.90
C GLN A 211 -14.30 0.50 13.53
N GLU A 212 -15.26 0.33 12.62
CA GLU A 212 -15.79 -0.99 12.25
C GLU A 212 -14.73 -1.84 11.56
N THR A 213 -14.02 -1.25 10.60
CA THR A 213 -12.95 -1.91 9.84
C THR A 213 -11.77 -2.25 10.75
N VAL A 214 -11.39 -1.33 11.64
CA VAL A 214 -10.32 -1.56 12.64
C VAL A 214 -10.69 -2.68 13.61
N SER A 215 -11.92 -2.66 14.13
CA SER A 215 -12.44 -3.69 15.02
C SER A 215 -12.44 -5.07 14.34
N ALA A 216 -12.87 -5.13 13.07
CA ALA A 216 -12.85 -6.36 12.28
C ALA A 216 -11.42 -6.89 12.06
N ALA A 217 -10.45 -6.01 11.79
CA ALA A 217 -9.05 -6.37 11.60
C ALA A 217 -8.43 -6.96 12.89
N ILE A 218 -8.65 -6.30 14.03
CA ILE A 218 -8.18 -6.78 15.35
C ILE A 218 -8.82 -8.13 15.67
N SER A 219 -10.14 -8.26 15.49
CA SER A 219 -10.87 -9.50 15.74
C SER A 219 -10.40 -10.67 14.85
N ALA A 220 -10.11 -10.40 13.58
CA ALA A 220 -9.57 -11.39 12.66
C ALA A 220 -8.16 -11.85 13.08
N ALA A 221 -7.30 -10.92 13.51
CA ALA A 221 -5.98 -11.26 14.03
C ALA A 221 -6.05 -12.10 15.32
N GLU A 222 -6.97 -11.76 16.23
CA GLU A 222 -7.22 -12.49 17.48
C GLU A 222 -7.72 -13.91 17.24
N THR A 223 -8.57 -14.10 16.22
CA THR A 223 -9.12 -15.41 15.83
C THR A 223 -8.14 -16.28 15.03
N GLY A 224 -6.89 -15.83 14.83
CA GLY A 224 -5.82 -16.66 14.29
C GLY A 224 -5.41 -16.37 12.85
N HIS A 225 -5.90 -15.29 12.25
CA HIS A 225 -5.54 -14.89 10.89
C HIS A 225 -4.31 -13.97 10.90
N LEU A 226 -3.54 -13.98 9.80
CA LEU A 226 -2.56 -12.92 9.54
C LEU A 226 -3.26 -11.79 8.78
N VAL A 227 -3.39 -10.63 9.42
CA VAL A 227 -4.06 -9.46 8.85
C VAL A 227 -3.02 -8.42 8.48
N LEU A 228 -3.06 -7.95 7.23
CA LEU A 228 -2.25 -6.86 6.73
C LEU A 228 -3.16 -5.68 6.42
N SER A 229 -2.76 -4.47 6.79
CA SER A 229 -3.53 -3.27 6.46
C SER A 229 -2.67 -2.02 6.36
N THR A 230 -3.24 -0.94 5.83
CA THR A 230 -2.63 0.38 5.85
C THR A 230 -3.34 1.39 6.76
N LEU A 231 -2.57 2.37 7.26
CA LEU A 231 -3.06 3.62 7.84
C LEU A 231 -2.22 4.81 7.34
N HIS A 232 -2.81 6.01 7.39
CA HIS A 232 -2.15 7.27 7.01
C HIS A 232 -1.50 7.97 8.20
N THR A 233 -0.64 7.26 8.93
CA THR A 233 0.12 7.74 10.09
C THR A 233 1.62 7.75 9.81
N VAL A 234 2.36 8.70 10.40
CA VAL A 234 3.75 8.98 9.98
C VAL A 234 4.82 8.15 10.71
N ASN A 235 4.48 7.49 11.82
CA ASN A 235 5.35 6.62 12.61
C ASN A 235 4.55 5.64 13.48
N ALA A 236 5.23 4.72 14.15
CA ALA A 236 4.62 3.66 14.94
C ALA A 236 3.81 4.19 16.14
N VAL A 237 4.33 5.23 16.82
CA VAL A 237 3.64 5.87 17.96
C VAL A 237 2.28 6.43 17.52
N GLN A 238 2.27 7.23 16.45
CA GLN A 238 1.01 7.78 15.92
C GLN A 238 0.09 6.69 15.38
N THR A 239 0.63 5.59 14.87
CA THR A 239 -0.18 4.46 14.38
C THR A 239 -0.99 3.83 15.51
N VAL A 240 -0.33 3.50 16.62
CA VAL A 240 -0.99 2.91 17.80
C VAL A 240 -2.04 3.87 18.36
N GLU A 241 -1.67 5.14 18.58
CA GLU A 241 -2.62 6.13 19.11
C GLU A 241 -3.79 6.37 18.15
N ARG A 242 -3.54 6.42 16.84
CA ARG A 242 -4.61 6.59 15.84
C ARG A 242 -5.62 5.45 15.89
N ILE A 243 -5.15 4.20 16.02
CA ILE A 243 -6.03 3.03 16.16
C ILE A 243 -6.93 3.19 17.38
N ILE A 244 -6.35 3.57 18.53
CA ILE A 244 -7.08 3.74 19.78
C ILE A 244 -8.14 4.84 19.65
N THR A 245 -7.82 5.96 18.97
CA THR A 245 -8.75 7.08 18.78
C THR A 245 -9.97 6.78 17.90
N PHE A 246 -9.99 5.67 17.15
CA PHE A 246 -11.22 5.22 16.48
C PHE A 246 -12.28 4.73 17.46
N PHE A 247 -11.90 4.38 18.69
CA PHE A 247 -12.79 3.84 19.71
C PHE A 247 -13.17 4.90 20.74
N PRO A 248 -14.35 4.78 21.37
CA PRO A 248 -14.72 5.66 22.47
C PRO A 248 -13.81 5.45 23.69
N PRO A 249 -13.59 6.47 24.54
CA PRO A 249 -12.61 6.42 25.64
C PRO A 249 -12.74 5.22 26.59
N HIS A 250 -13.95 4.75 26.85
CA HIS A 250 -14.19 3.61 27.74
C HIS A 250 -13.71 2.26 27.19
N GLN A 251 -13.32 2.20 25.90
CA GLN A 251 -12.78 0.99 25.26
C GLN A 251 -11.27 1.04 25.06
N HIS A 252 -10.61 2.17 25.36
CA HIS A 252 -9.19 2.38 25.04
C HIS A 252 -8.28 1.35 25.69
N ASP A 253 -8.53 0.98 26.95
CA ASP A 253 -7.71 -0.01 27.67
C ASP A 253 -7.85 -1.41 27.04
N LEU A 254 -9.06 -1.79 26.64
CA LEU A 254 -9.30 -3.05 25.94
C LEU A 254 -8.58 -3.08 24.59
N VAL A 255 -8.65 -1.99 23.82
CA VAL A 255 -7.98 -1.90 22.51
C VAL A 255 -6.46 -1.94 22.68
N ARG A 256 -5.90 -1.29 23.71
CA ARG A 256 -4.47 -1.36 24.05
C ARG A 256 -4.03 -2.78 24.33
N LEU A 257 -4.79 -3.51 25.14
CA LEU A 257 -4.53 -4.92 25.43
C LEU A 257 -4.62 -5.77 24.15
N GLN A 258 -5.65 -5.60 23.33
CA GLN A 258 -5.78 -6.33 22.07
C GLN A 258 -4.63 -6.03 21.11
N LEU A 259 -4.17 -4.79 21.02
CA LEU A 259 -2.99 -4.44 20.23
C LEU A 259 -1.73 -5.08 20.79
N ALA A 260 -1.53 -5.06 22.11
CA ALA A 260 -0.36 -5.68 22.74
C ALA A 260 -0.29 -7.19 22.45
N LEU A 261 -1.44 -7.87 22.38
CA LEU A 261 -1.53 -9.29 22.08
C LEU A 261 -1.42 -9.61 20.58
N ASN A 262 -2.03 -8.81 19.72
CA ASN A 262 -2.26 -9.16 18.32
C ASN A 262 -1.40 -8.38 17.33
N LEU A 263 -0.88 -7.19 17.66
CA LEU A 263 0.02 -6.45 16.78
C LEU A 263 1.29 -7.27 16.57
N ALA A 264 1.64 -7.53 15.32
CA ALA A 264 2.89 -8.22 14.95
C ALA A 264 3.99 -7.20 14.63
N GLY A 265 3.64 -6.14 13.89
CA GLY A 265 4.57 -5.07 13.58
C GLY A 265 3.93 -3.90 12.81
N VAL A 266 4.65 -2.79 12.81
CA VAL A 266 4.31 -1.57 12.05
C VAL A 266 5.50 -1.19 11.18
N VAL A 267 5.27 -1.04 9.89
CA VAL A 267 6.24 -0.62 8.87
C VAL A 267 5.86 0.80 8.43
N SER A 268 6.44 1.80 9.07
CA SER A 268 6.20 3.21 8.72
C SER A 268 7.22 3.68 7.69
N MET A 269 6.75 4.35 6.62
CA MET A 269 7.56 4.61 5.42
C MET A 269 7.57 6.08 5.00
N ARG A 270 8.71 6.53 4.48
CA ARG A 270 8.90 7.82 3.80
C ARG A 270 9.73 7.59 2.54
N LEU A 271 9.28 8.09 1.39
CA LEU A 271 10.09 8.06 0.17
C LEU A 271 10.97 9.30 0.10
N ILE A 272 12.28 9.09 -0.07
CA ILE A 272 13.29 10.13 -0.14
C ILE A 272 13.92 10.10 -1.53
N LYS A 273 14.17 11.27 -2.11
CA LYS A 273 14.88 11.37 -3.39
C LYS A 273 16.29 10.83 -3.22
N THR A 274 16.73 10.03 -4.19
CA THR A 274 18.14 9.63 -4.25
C THR A 274 19.01 10.83 -4.58
N LYS A 275 20.31 10.77 -4.23
CA LYS A 275 21.28 11.84 -4.51
C LYS A 275 21.35 12.19 -6.01
N GLU A 276 21.11 11.23 -6.89
CA GLU A 276 21.06 11.43 -8.34
C GLU A 276 19.75 12.06 -8.84
N GLY A 277 18.71 12.12 -7.98
CA GLY A 277 17.41 12.73 -8.27
C GLY A 277 16.51 11.94 -9.23
N ARG A 278 16.95 10.76 -9.70
CA ARG A 278 16.23 9.96 -10.71
C ARG A 278 15.19 9.02 -10.11
N THR A 279 15.43 8.54 -8.90
CA THR A 279 14.59 7.53 -8.23
C THR A 279 14.36 7.89 -6.77
N MET A 280 13.41 7.21 -6.14
CA MET A 280 13.09 7.36 -4.73
C MET A 280 13.53 6.11 -3.96
N VAL A 281 13.92 6.28 -2.70
CA VAL A 281 14.30 5.19 -1.80
C VAL A 281 13.51 5.29 -0.49
N PRO A 282 12.99 4.18 0.07
CA PRO A 282 12.23 4.25 1.31
C PRO A 282 13.15 4.33 2.53
N ALA A 283 12.95 5.34 3.37
CA ALA A 283 13.32 5.29 4.78
C ALA A 283 12.20 4.62 5.57
N VAL A 284 12.57 3.71 6.48
CA VAL A 284 11.63 2.84 7.18
C VAL A 284 11.85 2.89 8.68
N GLU A 285 10.79 3.12 9.44
CA GLU A 285 10.71 2.75 10.84
C GLU A 285 9.97 1.42 10.96
N LEU A 286 10.56 0.50 11.72
CA LEU A 286 10.06 -0.85 11.91
C LEU A 286 9.85 -1.14 13.39
N LEU A 287 8.60 -1.15 13.81
CA LEU A 287 8.18 -1.71 15.10
C LEU A 287 7.89 -3.20 14.92
N ILE A 288 8.47 -4.02 15.78
CA ILE A 288 8.12 -5.43 15.94
C ILE A 288 7.64 -5.59 17.38
N ASN A 289 6.57 -6.36 17.60
CA ASN A 289 5.99 -6.53 18.93
C ASN A 289 6.84 -7.48 19.81
N THR A 290 7.95 -6.94 20.32
CA THR A 290 8.83 -7.60 21.30
C THR A 290 8.16 -7.63 22.68
N PRO A 291 8.69 -8.41 23.65
CA PRO A 291 8.17 -8.38 25.03
C PRO A 291 8.11 -6.97 25.62
N THR A 292 9.15 -6.16 25.43
CA THR A 292 9.16 -4.76 25.89
C THR A 292 8.11 -3.91 25.19
N VAL A 293 7.92 -4.06 23.88
CA VAL A 293 6.87 -3.32 23.16
C VAL A 293 5.49 -3.73 23.66
N ARG A 294 5.25 -5.03 23.89
CA ARG A 294 4.00 -5.54 24.44
C ARG A 294 3.69 -4.91 25.80
N GLU A 295 4.64 -4.94 26.74
CA GLU A 295 4.50 -4.33 28.07
C GLU A 295 4.17 -2.83 27.98
N LEU A 296 4.86 -2.10 27.09
CA LEU A 296 4.59 -0.68 26.87
C LEU A 296 3.19 -0.42 26.31
N LEU A 297 2.69 -1.28 25.42
CA LEU A 297 1.33 -1.17 24.87
C LEU A 297 0.27 -1.48 25.94
N GLU A 298 0.45 -2.54 26.73
CA GLU A 298 -0.43 -2.89 27.86
C GLU A 298 -0.49 -1.78 28.89
N ALA A 299 0.65 -1.16 29.21
CA ALA A 299 0.75 -0.04 30.16
C ALA A 299 0.32 1.32 29.58
N GLY A 300 -0.03 1.40 28.29
CA GLY A 300 -0.38 2.66 27.61
C GLY A 300 0.79 3.65 27.47
N GLN A 301 2.03 3.19 27.57
CA GLN A 301 3.25 4.00 27.53
C GLN A 301 3.80 4.17 26.10
N THR A 302 2.94 4.47 25.13
CA THR A 302 3.28 4.54 23.69
C THR A 302 4.44 5.51 23.39
N ARG A 303 4.63 6.55 24.21
CA ARG A 303 5.73 7.52 24.09
C ARG A 303 7.12 6.92 24.28
N MET A 304 7.21 5.74 24.92
CA MET A 304 8.48 5.04 25.15
C MET A 304 8.85 4.11 23.99
N LEU A 305 7.96 3.87 23.02
CA LEU A 305 8.23 3.00 21.87
C LEU A 305 9.48 3.41 21.07
N PRO A 306 9.77 4.70 20.79
CA PRO A 306 10.98 5.07 20.03
C PRO A 306 12.27 4.55 20.68
N LYS A 307 12.34 4.59 22.03
CA LYS A 307 13.47 4.03 22.78
C LYS A 307 13.54 2.51 22.63
N ALA A 308 12.42 1.82 22.78
CA ALA A 308 12.34 0.37 22.61
C ALA A 308 12.74 -0.07 21.18
N LEU A 309 12.36 0.70 20.16
CA LEU A 309 12.75 0.45 18.77
C LEU A 309 14.26 0.63 18.56
N ALA A 310 14.86 1.68 19.15
CA ALA A 310 16.28 1.96 19.04
C ALA A 310 17.14 0.86 19.69
N GLU A 311 16.70 0.32 20.83
CA GLU A 311 17.40 -0.71 21.61
C GLU A 311 17.09 -2.14 21.11
N GLY A 312 16.01 -2.34 20.34
CA GLY A 312 15.51 -3.64 19.92
C GLY A 312 16.13 -4.23 18.64
N ALA A 313 17.28 -3.73 18.19
CA ALA A 313 17.88 -4.11 16.89
C ALA A 313 18.04 -5.64 16.69
N TYR A 314 18.27 -6.39 17.78
CA TYR A 314 18.31 -7.87 17.78
C TYR A 314 17.01 -8.50 17.22
N TYR A 315 15.86 -7.92 17.55
CA TYR A 315 14.56 -8.39 17.05
C TYR A 315 14.29 -7.94 15.61
N GLY A 316 15.10 -7.04 15.08
CA GLY A 316 14.92 -6.42 13.77
C GLY A 316 14.17 -5.10 13.80
N THR A 317 13.96 -4.49 14.98
CA THR A 317 13.36 -3.16 15.06
C THR A 317 14.31 -2.10 14.52
N MET A 318 13.75 -0.97 14.09
CA MET A 318 14.52 0.12 13.49
C MET A 318 13.78 1.43 13.66
N THR A 319 14.47 2.50 14.08
CA THR A 319 13.91 3.87 14.04
C THR A 319 14.13 4.51 12.67
N PHE A 320 13.36 5.55 12.34
CA PHE A 320 13.62 6.34 11.12
C PHE A 320 15.06 6.85 11.07
N ASN A 321 15.61 7.38 12.18
CA ASN A 321 16.97 7.89 12.20
C ASN A 321 18.02 6.82 11.90
N GLN A 322 17.86 5.60 12.42
CA GLN A 322 18.74 4.48 12.07
C GLN A 322 18.63 4.12 10.59
N SER A 323 17.43 4.14 10.00
CA SER A 323 17.23 3.92 8.57
C SER A 323 17.88 5.03 7.73
N LEU A 324 17.71 6.29 8.12
CA LEU A 324 18.27 7.46 7.43
C LEU A 324 19.81 7.45 7.47
N SER A 325 20.41 7.13 8.61
CA SER A 325 21.87 6.99 8.74
C SER A 325 22.40 5.94 7.79
N ARG A 326 21.76 4.76 7.72
CA ARG A 326 22.15 3.68 6.80
C ARG A 326 22.05 4.09 5.33
N LEU A 327 20.97 4.76 4.93
CA LEU A 327 20.81 5.24 3.55
C LEU A 327 21.86 6.29 3.18
N PHE A 328 22.21 7.17 4.13
CA PHE A 328 23.26 8.17 3.92
C PHE A 328 24.65 7.53 3.84
N GLU A 329 24.98 6.62 4.75
CA GLU A 329 26.26 5.87 4.77
C GLU A 329 26.44 5.02 3.50
N ALA A 330 25.36 4.46 2.98
CA ALA A 330 25.36 3.75 1.69
C ALA A 330 25.40 4.67 0.46
N GLY A 331 25.39 6.00 0.65
CA GLY A 331 25.46 7.00 -0.41
C GLY A 331 24.17 7.18 -1.22
N ASN A 332 23.04 6.60 -0.76
CA ASN A 332 21.77 6.68 -1.48
C ASN A 332 21.14 8.08 -1.45
N ILE A 333 21.27 8.79 -0.32
CA ILE A 333 20.63 10.09 -0.09
C ILE A 333 21.64 11.16 0.35
N SER A 334 21.29 12.43 0.18
CA SER A 334 22.10 13.54 0.67
C SER A 334 21.93 13.74 2.19
N LEU A 335 22.88 14.43 2.83
CA LEU A 335 22.76 14.81 4.24
C LEU A 335 21.56 15.74 4.47
N GLU A 336 21.32 16.66 3.53
CA GLU A 336 20.21 17.60 3.58
C GLU A 336 18.85 16.87 3.57
N ASP A 337 18.66 15.95 2.61
CA ASP A 337 17.43 15.16 2.50
C ASP A 337 17.23 14.25 3.72
N ALA A 338 18.31 13.68 4.25
CA ALA A 338 18.25 12.85 5.45
C ALA A 338 17.77 13.65 6.68
N LEU A 339 18.32 14.86 6.89
CA LEU A 339 17.94 15.73 7.99
C LEU A 339 16.52 16.27 7.84
N ALA A 340 16.11 16.64 6.63
CA ALA A 340 14.75 17.12 6.34
C ALA A 340 13.68 16.05 6.56
N SER A 341 14.06 14.77 6.45
CA SER A 341 13.15 13.62 6.60
C SER A 341 13.14 13.01 8.00
N SER A 342 13.90 13.57 8.95
CA SER A 342 14.09 13.05 10.31
C SER A 342 13.04 13.60 11.29
N ASP A 343 12.54 12.75 12.19
CA ASP A 343 11.71 13.20 13.32
C ASP A 343 12.53 13.94 14.39
N ASN A 344 13.84 13.70 14.44
CA ASN A 344 14.77 14.36 15.36
C ASN A 344 16.13 14.59 14.65
N PRO A 345 16.27 15.70 13.89
CA PRO A 345 17.46 15.95 13.09
C PRO A 345 18.75 16.10 13.90
N ASP A 346 18.67 16.62 15.13
CA ASP A 346 19.84 16.79 15.99
C ASP A 346 20.39 15.44 16.48
N GLU A 347 19.50 14.51 16.83
CA GLU A 347 19.89 13.14 17.14
C GLU A 347 20.50 12.44 15.92
N LEU A 348 19.92 12.63 14.72
CA LEU A 348 20.47 12.06 13.49
C LEU A 348 21.90 12.57 13.21
N LYS A 349 22.15 13.88 13.38
CA LYS A 349 23.49 14.46 13.26
C LYS A 349 24.48 13.84 14.24
N MET A 350 24.06 13.57 15.47
CA MET A 350 24.92 12.91 16.46
C MET A 350 25.24 11.47 16.03
N GLN A 351 24.23 10.69 15.61
CA GLN A 351 24.41 9.33 15.11
C GLN A 351 25.36 9.26 13.92
N MET A 352 25.18 10.13 12.91
CA MET A 352 26.04 10.20 11.72
C MET A 352 27.48 10.62 12.01
N ARG A 353 27.73 11.29 13.14
CA ARG A 353 29.08 11.64 13.62
C ARG A 353 29.73 10.52 14.45
N GLY A 354 29.07 9.36 14.58
CA GLY A 354 29.53 8.26 15.42
C GLY A 354 29.29 8.48 16.93
N ILE A 355 28.48 9.48 17.30
CA ILE A 355 28.13 9.77 18.69
C ILE A 355 26.76 9.16 18.96
N THR A 356 26.73 7.87 19.32
CA THR A 356 25.56 7.28 19.98
C THR A 356 25.56 7.75 21.43
N LYS A 357 24.43 8.29 21.94
CA LYS A 357 24.26 8.50 23.38
C LYS A 357 24.45 7.14 24.06
N GLY A 358 25.62 6.93 24.64
CA GLY A 358 26.02 5.68 25.23
C GLY A 358 25.03 5.26 26.31
N GLY A 359 24.61 3.99 26.24
CA GLY A 359 24.09 3.29 27.39
C GLY A 359 25.06 3.42 28.55
N SER A 360 24.51 3.51 29.75
CA SER A 360 25.19 3.50 31.04
C SER A 360 26.41 2.58 31.03
N THR A 361 27.60 3.18 31.10
CA THR A 361 28.81 2.52 31.54
C THR A 361 28.57 1.98 32.95
N VAL A 362 28.53 0.67 33.11
CA VAL A 362 28.70 0.05 34.43
C VAL A 362 30.14 0.33 34.87
N PRO A 363 30.39 0.90 36.06
CA PRO A 363 31.74 1.10 36.56
C PRO A 363 32.34 -0.24 36.98
N GLN A 364 33.49 -0.55 36.34
CA GLN A 364 34.56 -1.51 36.64
C GLN A 364 34.20 -2.92 37.11
#